data_AF-A0A6L8A1K8-F1
#
_entry.id   AF-A0A6L8A1K8-F1
#
_cell.length_a   1.000
_cell.length_b   1.000
_cell.length_c   1.000
_cell.angle_alpha   90.00
_cell.angle_beta   90.00
_cell.angle_gamma   90.00
#
_symmetry.space_group_name_H-M   'P 1'
#
loop_
_entity.id
_entity.type
_entity.pdbx_description
1 polymer ?
#
loop_
_entity_poly.entity_id
_entity_poly.type
_entity_poly.pdbx_seq_one_letter_code
_entity_poly.pdbx_strand_id
1 'polypeptide(L)' 'VEAGERFVITRHNRPVAELIPFRPRDREKVLSAIAGLKAFQKSHSLGEPSVHGIVEDARRY' A
#
# COMPACT_ATOMS: atom_id res chain seq x y z
N VAL A 1 -18.66 3.76 12.72
CA VAL A 1 -19.07 5.10 12.23
C VAL A 1 -19.86 4.92 10.96
N GLU A 2 -21.19 5.05 11.04
CA GLU A 2 -22.12 4.65 9.97
C GLU A 2 -22.48 5.79 9.00
N ALA A 3 -22.41 7.06 9.43
CA ALA A 3 -22.95 8.20 8.68
C ALA A 3 -21.91 9.06 7.93
N GLY A 4 -20.66 8.59 7.76
CA GLY A 4 -19.61 9.38 7.12
C GLY A 4 -18.79 10.27 8.08
N GLU A 5 -19.14 10.24 9.37
CA GLU A 5 -18.51 11.04 10.42
C GLU A 5 -17.11 10.55 10.78
N ARG A 6 -16.21 11.49 11.09
CA ARG A 6 -14.85 11.25 11.57
C ARG A 6 -14.77 11.67 13.04
N PHE A 7 -14.38 10.74 13.91
CA PHE A 7 -14.13 11.04 15.32
C PHE A 7 -12.63 10.99 15.61
N VAL A 8 -12.15 11.97 16.37
CA VAL A 8 -10.79 11.99 16.89
C VAL A 8 -10.85 11.60 18.36
N ILE A 9 -10.22 10.48 18.70
CA ILE A 9 -10.08 10.01 20.08
C ILE A 9 -8.86 10.71 20.68
N THR A 10 -9.07 11.48 21.75
CA THR A 10 -8.02 12.21 22.46
C THR A 10 -7.75 11.59 23.83
N ARG A 11 -6.48 11.59 24.24
CA ARG A 11 -6.03 11.26 25.60
C ARG A 11 -5.20 12.42 26.13
N HIS A 12 -5.61 13.02 27.26
CA HIS A 12 -4.97 14.23 27.81
C HIS A 12 -4.82 15.36 26.77
N ASN A 13 -5.90 15.66 26.03
CA ASN A 13 -5.92 16.64 24.94
C ASN A 13 -4.95 16.36 23.78
N ARG A 14 -4.35 15.16 23.72
CA ARG A 14 -3.52 14.71 22.60
C ARG A 14 -4.30 13.71 21.75
N PRO A 15 -4.41 13.91 20.43
CA PRO A 15 -5.07 12.95 19.54
C PRO A 15 -4.24 11.65 19.51
N VAL A 16 -4.90 10.52 19.77
CA VAL A 16 -4.25 9.19 19.83
C VAL A 16 -4.80 8.22 18.80
N ALA A 17 -6.02 8.43 18.32
CA ALA A 17 -6.62 7.58 17.29
C ALA A 17 -7.74 8.33 16.56
N GLU A 18 -8.13 7.79 15.42
CA GLU A 18 -9.27 8.28 14.64
C GLU A 18 -10.21 7.13 14.30
N LEU A 19 -11.51 7.35 14.46
CA LEU A 19 -12.54 6.47 13.93
C LEU A 19 -13.07 7.11 12.64
N ILE A 20 -12.80 6.44 11.52
CA ILE A 20 -13.23 6.86 10.18
C ILE A 20 -14.18 5.84 9.56
N PRO A 21 -15.10 6.27 8.67
CA PRO A 21 -15.97 5.37 7.93
C PRO A 21 -15.16 4.28 7.27
N PHE A 22 -15.50 3.02 7.57
CA PHE A 22 -14.87 1.89 6.89
C PHE A 22 -15.29 1.95 5.43
N ARG A 23 -14.33 2.24 4.55
CA ARG A 23 -14.54 2.16 3.11
C ARG A 23 -14.13 0.75 2.68
N PRO A 24 -15.08 -0.09 2.23
CA PRO A 24 -14.71 -1.39 1.69
C PRO A 24 -13.74 -1.17 0.53
N ARG A 25 -12.69 -2.01 0.47
CA ARG A 25 -11.77 -1.97 -0.66
C ARG A 25 -12.54 -2.34 -1.92
N ASP A 26 -12.38 -1.52 -2.95
CA ASP A 26 -12.85 -1.85 -4.28
C ASP A 26 -12.04 -3.05 -4.81
N ARG A 27 -12.65 -4.23 -4.77
CA ARG A 27 -12.00 -5.49 -5.14
C ARG A 27 -11.60 -5.49 -6.61
N GLU A 28 -12.41 -4.91 -7.49
CA GLU A 28 -12.11 -4.86 -8.93
C GLU A 28 -10.92 -3.96 -9.19
N LYS A 29 -10.87 -2.79 -8.54
CA LYS A 29 -9.71 -1.89 -8.62
C LYS A 29 -8.42 -2.55 -8.15
N VAL A 30 -8.49 -3.32 -7.05
CA VAL A 30 -7.34 -4.09 -6.55
C VAL A 30 -6.90 -5.14 -7.57
N LEU A 31 -7.83 -5.93 -8.11
CA LEU A 31 -7.52 -6.97 -9.08
C LEU A 31 -6.93 -6.38 -10.38
N SER A 32 -7.50 -5.26 -10.85
CA SER A 32 -7.00 -4.53 -12.02
C SER A 32 -5.59 -4.01 -11.81
N ALA A 33 -5.29 -3.42 -10.64
CA ALA A 33 -3.95 -2.99 -10.29
C ALA A 33 -2.94 -4.16 -10.28
N ILE A 34 -3.31 -5.30 -9.68
CA ILE A 34 -2.48 -6.51 -9.68
C ILE A 34 -2.22 -7.00 -11.10
N ALA A 35 -3.25 -7.03 -11.96
CA ALA A 35 -3.12 -7.45 -13.34
C ALA A 35 -2.18 -6.52 -14.12
N GLY A 36 -2.29 -5.21 -13.94
CA GLY A 36 -1.41 -4.21 -14.55
C GLY A 36 0.05 -4.39 -14.14
N LEU A 37 0.31 -4.58 -12.85
CA LEU A 37 1.67 -4.84 -12.35
C LEU A 37 2.27 -6.12 -12.95
N LYS A 38 1.49 -7.21 -13.03
CA LYS A 38 1.94 -8.46 -13.65
C LYS A 38 2.20 -8.31 -15.16
N ALA A 39 1.37 -7.54 -15.86
CA ALA A 39 1.57 -7.27 -17.29
C ALA A 39 2.85 -6.46 -17.53
N PHE A 40 3.09 -5.42 -16.72
CA PHE A 40 4.30 -4.62 -16.76
C PHE A 40 5.56 -5.46 -16.51
N GLN A 41 5.53 -6.32 -15.49
CA GLN A 41 6.63 -7.22 -15.14
C GLN A 41 7.07 -8.10 -16.32
N LYS A 42 6.13 -8.57 -17.16
CA LYS A 42 6.44 -9.48 -18.27
C LYS A 42 7.34 -8.85 -19.34
N SER A 43 7.24 -7.54 -19.56
CA SER A 43 7.99 -6.84 -20.61
C SER A 43 9.10 -5.93 -20.08
N HIS A 44 9.13 -5.67 -18.77
CA HIS A 44 10.09 -4.75 -18.13
C HIS A 44 10.92 -5.47 -17.07
N SER A 45 11.72 -6.44 -17.49
CA SER A 45 12.73 -7.06 -16.64
C SER A 45 14.04 -6.26 -16.70
N LEU A 46 14.74 -6.16 -15.57
CA LEU A 46 16.04 -5.49 -15.49
C LEU A 46 17.20 -6.38 -15.97
N GLY A 47 16.92 -7.61 -16.43
CA GLY A 47 17.95 -8.60 -16.76
C GLY A 47 18.76 -8.98 -15.52
N GLU A 48 20.10 -8.98 -15.66
CA GLU A 48 21.02 -9.03 -14.51
C GLU A 48 21.69 -7.67 -14.30
N PRO A 49 21.72 -7.14 -13.06
CA PRO A 49 21.23 -7.76 -11.82
C PRO A 49 19.71 -7.68 -11.67
N SER A 50 19.13 -8.72 -11.06
CA SER A 50 17.72 -8.69 -10.65
C SER A 50 17.46 -7.61 -9.60
N VAL A 51 16.20 -7.18 -9.44
CA VAL A 51 15.80 -6.26 -8.35
C VAL A 51 16.26 -6.79 -6.98
N HIS A 52 16.19 -8.11 -6.77
CA HIS A 52 16.68 -8.73 -5.53
C HIS A 52 18.20 -8.57 -5.38
N GLY A 53 18.97 -8.77 -6.46
CA GLY A 53 20.41 -8.55 -6.45
C GLY A 53 20.78 -7.10 -6.12
N ILE A 54 20.07 -6.13 -6.70
CA ILE A 54 20.27 -4.71 -6.41
C ILE A 54 20.00 -4.39 -4.92
N VAL A 55 18.94 -4.98 -4.33
CA VAL A 55 18.61 -4.78 -2.91
C VAL A 55 19.64 -5.42 -1.98
N GLU A 56 20.12 -6.62 -2.31
CA GLU A 56 21.15 -7.30 -1.52
C GLU A 56 22.50 -6.59 -1.59
N ASP A 57 22.90 -6.12 -2.78
CA ASP A 57 24.11 -5.30 -2.95
C ASP A 57 24.02 -4.01 -2.13
N ALA A 58 22.86 -3.34 -2.14
CA ALA A 58 22.64 -2.13 -1.36
C ALA A 58 22.65 -2.36 0.16
N ARG A 59 22.40 -3.57 0.64
CA ARG A 59 22.46 -3.94 2.08
C ARG A 59 23.87 -4.31 2.54
N ARG A 60 24.75 -4.65 1.60
CA ARG A 60 26.13 -5.06 1.87
C ARG A 60 27.05 -3.87 2.17
N TYR A 61 26.65 -2.67 1.75
CA TYR A 61 27.32 -1.39 2.01
C TYR A 61 26.44 -0.48 2.86
#